data_AF-A0A672KSW8-F1
#
_entry.id   AF-A0A672KSW8-F1
#
_cell.length_a   1.000
_cell.length_b   1.000
_cell.length_c   1.000
_cell.angle_alpha   90.00
_cell.angle_beta   90.00
_cell.angle_gamma   90.00
#
_symmetry.space_group_name_H-M   'P 1'
#
loop_
_entity.id
_entity.type
_entity.pdbx_description
1 polymer ?
#
loop_
_entity_poly.entity_id
_entity_poly.type
_entity_poly.pdbx_seq_one_letter_code
_entity_poly.pdbx_strand_id
1 'polypeptide(L)'
;MNGTEGPAFYVPMSNATGIVRSPYEYPQYYLVAPWAYACLAAYMFFLILTGFPVNFLTLYVTIEHKKLRTPLNYILLNLAISDLFMVFGGFTTTMYTSMHGYFVLGRIGCNLEGFFATLGGEMGLWSLVVLAFERWMVVCKPVSNFRFGENHAIMGVAFTWVMACSCAVPPLVGWSRYIPEGMQCSCGVDYYTRVPGVNNESFVIYMFIVHFMIPMVVIFFCYGRLVCTVKEAAAQQQESETTQRAEREVTRMVIIMVIGFLICWVPYASVAWYIFTHQGSEFGLMALWPPSLDVAARENLVEVCSNKKGLFERCKKHFGQPQHRLKLTFRHEV
;
A
#
# COMPACT_ATOMS: atom_id res chain seq x y z
N MET A 1 24.20 -4.80 24.36
CA MET A 1 23.43 -4.62 23.11
C MET A 1 21.97 -4.87 23.44
N ASN A 2 21.08 -3.98 23.00
CA ASN A 2 19.65 -4.05 23.34
C ASN A 2 18.89 -5.05 22.45
N GLY A 3 19.44 -5.37 21.28
CA GLY A 3 19.03 -6.48 20.43
C GLY A 3 20.17 -7.46 20.19
N THR A 4 19.82 -8.57 19.52
CA THR A 4 20.73 -9.64 19.14
C THR A 4 20.85 -9.67 17.63
N GLU A 5 22.03 -9.31 17.13
CA GLU A 5 22.32 -9.29 15.70
C GLU A 5 22.92 -10.63 15.25
N GLY A 6 22.34 -11.20 14.20
CA GLY A 6 22.88 -12.36 13.49
C GLY A 6 23.34 -11.98 12.08
N PRO A 7 23.94 -12.92 11.32
CA PRO A 7 24.44 -12.64 9.98
C PRO A 7 23.37 -12.15 8.99
N ALA A 8 22.11 -12.55 9.19
CA ALA A 8 21.00 -12.27 8.28
C ALA A 8 19.69 -11.88 9.00
N PHE A 9 19.76 -11.49 10.28
CA PHE A 9 18.59 -11.10 11.05
C PHE A 9 18.99 -10.20 12.22
N TYR A 10 18.01 -9.50 12.77
CA TYR A 10 18.16 -8.74 14.01
C TYR A 10 16.95 -9.00 14.90
N VAL A 11 17.16 -9.57 16.08
CA VAL A 11 16.10 -9.78 17.07
C VAL A 11 16.11 -8.60 18.04
N PRO A 12 15.00 -7.86 18.22
CA PRO A 12 14.91 -6.71 19.13
C PRO A 12 14.77 -7.16 20.60
N MET A 13 15.65 -8.05 21.06
CA MET A 13 15.75 -8.52 22.44
C MET A 13 17.21 -8.82 22.78
N SER A 14 17.62 -8.47 24.00
CA SER A 14 18.95 -8.76 24.52
C SER A 14 19.13 -10.26 24.82
N ASN A 15 20.26 -10.84 24.41
CA ASN A 15 20.59 -12.25 24.67
C ASN A 15 21.26 -12.49 26.05
N ALA A 16 21.08 -11.61 27.04
CA ALA A 16 21.70 -11.76 28.35
C ALA A 16 21.27 -13.06 29.08
N THR A 17 20.05 -13.52 28.82
CA THR A 17 19.49 -14.78 29.38
C THR A 17 19.87 -16.02 28.57
N GLY A 18 20.49 -15.86 27.40
CA GLY A 18 20.86 -16.97 26.53
C GLY A 18 19.68 -17.67 25.83
N ILE A 19 18.48 -17.06 25.81
CA ILE A 19 17.27 -17.66 25.20
C ILE A 19 17.06 -17.27 23.74
N VAL A 20 17.74 -16.23 23.24
CA VAL A 20 17.51 -15.71 21.89
C VAL A 20 18.05 -16.70 20.85
N ARG A 21 17.25 -17.00 19.82
CA ARG A 21 17.55 -17.97 18.77
C ARG A 21 17.24 -17.40 17.39
N SER A 22 17.82 -18.01 16.36
CA SER A 22 17.59 -17.63 14.96
C SER A 22 16.08 -17.70 14.61
N PRO A 23 15.50 -16.63 14.02
CA PRO A 23 14.09 -16.62 13.58
C PRO A 23 13.84 -17.52 12.38
N TYR A 24 14.88 -18.09 11.77
CA TYR A 24 14.77 -19.04 10.66
C TYR A 24 14.75 -20.51 11.11
N GLU A 25 15.10 -20.79 12.36
CA GLU A 25 15.29 -22.16 12.86
C GLU A 25 14.41 -22.48 14.06
N TYR A 26 14.11 -21.49 14.91
CA TYR A 26 13.43 -21.71 16.19
C TYR A 26 12.25 -20.76 16.40
N PRO A 27 11.16 -21.23 17.04
CA PRO A 27 10.05 -20.39 17.48
C PRO A 27 10.47 -19.20 18.34
N GLN A 28 9.82 -18.06 18.12
CA GLN A 28 10.16 -16.77 18.75
C GLN A 28 9.21 -16.43 19.92
N TYR A 29 8.63 -17.44 20.58
CA TYR A 29 7.66 -17.27 21.68
C TYR A 29 8.22 -16.59 22.94
N TYR A 30 9.53 -16.39 23.02
CA TYR A 30 10.14 -15.56 24.07
C TYR A 30 9.93 -14.05 23.83
N LEU A 31 9.60 -13.61 22.61
CA LEU A 31 9.35 -12.21 22.29
C LEU A 31 7.95 -11.74 22.72
N VAL A 32 6.93 -12.55 22.43
CA VAL A 32 5.52 -12.29 22.75
C VAL A 32 4.85 -13.60 23.12
N ALA A 33 3.79 -13.51 23.93
CA ALA A 33 2.95 -14.65 24.26
C ALA A 33 2.42 -15.35 23.00
N PRO A 34 2.36 -16.70 22.96
CA PRO A 34 1.97 -17.48 21.79
C PRO A 34 0.62 -17.11 21.16
N TRP A 35 -0.34 -16.63 21.97
CA TRP A 35 -1.65 -16.21 21.47
C TRP A 35 -1.56 -15.01 20.51
N ALA A 36 -0.55 -14.14 20.64
CA ALA A 36 -0.37 -13.01 19.74
C ALA A 36 -0.01 -13.46 18.31
N TYR A 37 0.78 -14.52 18.18
CA TYR A 37 1.08 -15.14 16.88
C TYR A 37 -0.18 -15.74 16.24
N ALA A 38 -1.03 -16.38 17.04
CA ALA A 38 -2.32 -16.89 16.57
C ALA A 38 -3.26 -15.74 16.13
N CYS A 39 -3.28 -14.63 16.87
CA CYS A 39 -4.02 -13.42 16.46
C CYS A 39 -3.49 -12.83 15.15
N LEU A 40 -2.17 -12.76 14.96
CA LEU A 40 -1.56 -12.30 13.70
C LEU A 40 -1.95 -13.23 12.54
N ALA A 41 -1.88 -14.55 12.73
CA ALA A 41 -2.29 -15.51 11.70
C ALA A 41 -3.77 -15.37 11.32
N ALA A 42 -4.66 -15.26 12.32
CA ALA A 42 -6.10 -15.05 12.09
C ALA A 42 -6.38 -13.73 11.36
N TYR A 43 -5.64 -12.68 11.70
CA TYR A 43 -5.74 -11.39 11.03
C TYR A 43 -5.27 -11.45 9.58
N MET A 44 -4.11 -12.05 9.30
CA MET A 44 -3.61 -12.22 7.93
C MET A 44 -4.56 -13.07 7.09
N PHE A 45 -5.15 -14.12 7.68
CA PHE A 45 -6.20 -14.91 7.03
C PHE A 45 -7.43 -14.07 6.67
N PHE A 46 -7.90 -13.20 7.57
CA PHE A 46 -8.99 -12.27 7.29
C PHE A 46 -8.66 -11.31 6.14
N LEU A 47 -7.44 -10.77 6.09
CA LEU A 47 -6.99 -9.92 4.98
C LEU A 47 -6.95 -10.65 3.65
N ILE A 48 -6.52 -11.92 3.62
CA ILE A 48 -6.55 -12.74 2.40
C ILE A 48 -7.99 -12.96 1.95
N LEU A 49 -8.89 -13.35 2.87
CA LEU A 49 -10.29 -13.63 2.55
C LEU A 49 -11.05 -12.41 2.01
N THR A 50 -10.69 -11.20 2.46
CA THR A 50 -11.36 -9.96 2.03
C THR A 50 -10.65 -9.29 0.86
N GLY A 51 -9.32 -9.24 0.87
CA GLY A 51 -8.49 -8.60 -0.15
C GLY A 51 -8.47 -9.35 -1.47
N PHE A 52 -8.39 -10.69 -1.45
CA PHE A 52 -8.34 -11.47 -2.70
C PHE A 52 -9.61 -11.30 -3.55
N PRO A 53 -10.84 -11.54 -3.04
CA PRO A 53 -12.04 -11.47 -3.88
C PRO A 53 -12.30 -10.07 -4.42
N VAL A 54 -12.04 -9.03 -3.63
CA VAL A 54 -12.25 -7.64 -4.02
C VAL A 54 -11.34 -7.24 -5.19
N ASN A 55 -10.05 -7.55 -5.08
CA ASN A 55 -9.07 -7.16 -6.10
C ASN A 55 -9.15 -8.05 -7.34
N PHE A 56 -9.38 -9.35 -7.16
CA PHE A 56 -9.64 -10.26 -8.27
C PHE A 56 -10.89 -9.86 -9.05
N LEU A 57 -12.00 -9.55 -8.37
CA LEU A 57 -13.24 -9.13 -9.03
C LEU A 57 -13.05 -7.81 -9.78
N THR A 58 -12.28 -6.86 -9.22
CA THR A 58 -11.97 -5.58 -9.88
C THR A 58 -11.26 -5.80 -11.22
N LEU A 59 -10.27 -6.70 -11.26
CA LEU A 59 -9.59 -7.09 -12.50
C LEU A 59 -10.54 -7.80 -13.46
N TYR A 60 -11.23 -8.84 -12.98
CA TYR A 60 -12.12 -9.66 -13.79
C TYR A 60 -13.19 -8.83 -14.49
N VAL A 61 -13.90 -7.97 -13.74
CA VAL A 61 -15.01 -7.16 -14.27
C VAL A 61 -14.51 -6.13 -15.28
N THR A 62 -13.34 -5.54 -15.06
CA THR A 62 -12.80 -4.55 -16.01
C THR A 62 -12.28 -5.20 -17.29
N ILE A 63 -11.74 -6.42 -17.19
CA ILE A 63 -11.39 -7.22 -18.37
C ILE A 63 -12.65 -7.59 -19.14
N GLU A 64 -13.72 -8.05 -18.47
CA GLU A 64 -14.94 -8.47 -19.15
C GLU A 64 -15.66 -7.30 -19.85
N HIS A 65 -15.73 -6.13 -19.21
CA HIS A 65 -16.46 -4.99 -19.73
C HIS A 65 -15.57 -3.97 -20.43
N LYS A 66 -15.51 -4.02 -21.78
CA LYS A 66 -14.76 -3.07 -22.62
C LYS A 66 -15.02 -1.59 -22.32
N LYS A 67 -16.23 -1.24 -21.86
CA LYS A 67 -16.61 0.14 -21.50
C LYS A 67 -15.87 0.69 -20.27
N LEU A 68 -15.34 -0.20 -19.43
CA LEU A 68 -14.55 0.17 -18.26
C LEU A 68 -13.06 0.31 -18.59
N ARG A 69 -12.63 0.06 -19.83
CA ARG A 69 -11.22 0.17 -20.24
C ARG A 69 -10.89 1.59 -20.68
N THR A 70 -11.10 2.55 -19.79
CA THR A 70 -10.75 3.95 -20.02
C THR A 70 -9.38 4.26 -19.40
N PRO A 71 -8.65 5.29 -19.88
CA PRO A 71 -7.36 5.69 -19.32
C PRO A 71 -7.40 5.91 -17.80
N LEU A 72 -8.50 6.48 -17.29
CA LEU A 72 -8.72 6.74 -15.86
C LEU A 72 -8.80 5.45 -15.00
N ASN A 73 -9.15 4.32 -15.62
CA ASN A 73 -9.31 3.05 -14.92
C ASN A 73 -8.02 2.21 -14.92
N TYR A 74 -7.00 2.56 -15.72
CA TYR A 74 -5.76 1.80 -15.78
C TYR A 74 -5.02 1.83 -14.44
N ILE A 75 -5.00 2.99 -13.77
CA ILE A 75 -4.36 3.12 -12.46
C ILE A 75 -5.10 2.32 -11.38
N LEU A 76 -6.43 2.23 -11.47
CA LEU A 76 -7.24 1.40 -10.56
C LEU A 76 -6.99 -0.09 -10.76
N LEU A 77 -6.71 -0.52 -11.99
CA LEU A 77 -6.29 -1.90 -12.26
C LEU A 77 -4.89 -2.17 -11.73
N ASN A 78 -3.96 -1.23 -11.91
CA ASN A 78 -2.62 -1.35 -11.35
C ASN A 78 -2.65 -1.50 -9.83
N LEU A 79 -3.56 -0.77 -9.18
CA LEU A 79 -3.79 -0.84 -7.74
C LEU A 79 -4.32 -2.21 -7.30
N ALA A 80 -5.29 -2.77 -8.05
CA ALA A 80 -5.75 -4.14 -7.80
C ALA A 80 -4.64 -5.19 -8.01
N ILE A 81 -3.73 -5.00 -8.99
CA ILE A 81 -2.56 -5.88 -9.17
C ILE A 81 -1.61 -5.76 -7.97
N SER A 82 -1.40 -4.53 -7.47
CA SER A 82 -0.60 -4.22 -6.28
C SER A 82 -1.06 -4.99 -5.06
N ASP A 83 -2.36 -4.90 -4.78
CA ASP A 83 -2.97 -5.58 -3.64
C ASP A 83 -2.84 -7.10 -3.77
N LEU A 84 -2.94 -7.65 -4.99
CA LEU A 84 -2.76 -9.07 -5.22
C LEU A 84 -1.31 -9.54 -4.99
N PHE A 85 -0.29 -8.73 -5.28
CA PHE A 85 1.09 -9.05 -4.89
C PHE A 85 1.24 -9.14 -3.37
N MET A 86 0.65 -8.20 -2.62
CA MET A 86 0.67 -8.25 -1.16
C MET A 86 -0.08 -9.48 -0.63
N VAL A 87 -1.24 -9.79 -1.18
CA VAL A 87 -2.04 -10.96 -0.76
C VAL A 87 -1.29 -12.26 -1.01
N PHE A 88 -0.77 -12.48 -2.22
CA PHE A 88 -0.16 -13.75 -2.62
C PHE A 88 1.27 -13.94 -2.15
N GLY A 89 2.06 -12.88 -2.07
CA GLY A 89 3.47 -12.95 -1.67
C GLY A 89 3.69 -12.63 -0.19
N GLY A 90 3.02 -11.59 0.32
CA GLY A 90 3.16 -11.10 1.69
C GLY A 90 2.27 -11.84 2.69
N PHE A 91 0.95 -11.65 2.59
CA PHE A 91 0.00 -12.07 3.63
C PHE A 91 -0.08 -13.58 3.78
N THR A 92 -0.06 -14.34 2.69
CA THR A 92 -0.03 -15.81 2.70
C THR A 92 1.20 -16.34 3.42
N THR A 93 2.37 -15.78 3.13
CA THR A 93 3.63 -16.14 3.78
C THR A 93 3.61 -15.77 5.25
N THR A 94 3.24 -14.54 5.58
CA THR A 94 3.18 -14.05 6.96
C THR A 94 2.13 -14.81 7.78
N MET A 95 1.00 -15.20 7.20
CA MET A 95 0.03 -16.09 7.84
C MET A 95 0.68 -17.43 8.20
N TYR A 96 1.36 -18.07 7.24
CA TYR A 96 1.97 -19.38 7.43
C TYR A 96 3.10 -19.37 8.47
N THR A 97 3.98 -18.37 8.45
CA THR A 97 5.06 -18.19 9.44
C THR A 97 4.51 -17.86 10.82
N SER A 98 3.44 -17.06 10.91
CA SER A 98 2.77 -16.74 12.18
C SER A 98 2.13 -17.96 12.82
N MET A 99 1.57 -18.90 12.03
CA MET A 99 1.06 -20.18 12.55
C MET A 99 2.16 -21.03 13.21
N HIS A 100 3.42 -20.88 12.78
CA HIS A 100 4.58 -21.60 13.34
C HIS A 100 5.30 -20.82 14.44
N GLY A 101 5.06 -19.50 14.56
CA GLY A 101 5.70 -18.63 15.53
C GLY A 101 7.15 -18.21 15.18
N TYR A 102 7.59 -18.46 13.95
CA TYR A 102 8.90 -18.04 13.41
C TYR A 102 8.89 -18.11 11.87
N PHE A 103 9.95 -17.60 11.24
CA PHE A 103 10.06 -17.55 9.78
C PHE A 103 10.56 -18.88 9.17
N VAL A 104 9.66 -19.87 9.09
CA VAL A 104 9.95 -21.24 8.65
C VAL A 104 10.46 -21.38 7.21
N LEU A 105 10.17 -20.42 6.32
CA LEU A 105 10.60 -20.46 4.90
C LEU A 105 12.07 -20.06 4.69
N GLY A 106 12.80 -19.78 5.77
CA GLY A 106 14.21 -19.42 5.74
C GLY A 106 14.48 -18.09 5.02
N ARG A 107 15.76 -17.87 4.69
CA ARG A 107 16.25 -16.62 4.10
C ARG A 107 15.66 -16.33 2.72
N ILE A 108 15.55 -17.35 1.86
CA ILE A 108 15.00 -17.17 0.51
C ILE A 108 13.52 -16.78 0.59
N GLY A 109 12.75 -17.43 1.46
CA GLY A 109 11.35 -17.05 1.69
C GLY A 109 11.22 -15.62 2.22
N CYS A 110 12.13 -15.18 3.09
CA CYS A 110 12.12 -13.83 3.65
C CYS A 110 12.39 -12.77 2.59
N ASN A 111 13.35 -13.02 1.69
CA ASN A 111 13.62 -12.13 0.57
C ASN A 111 12.43 -12.03 -0.38
N LEU A 112 11.74 -13.15 -0.66
CA LEU A 112 10.57 -13.16 -1.54
C LEU A 112 9.37 -12.45 -0.90
N GLU A 113 9.10 -12.72 0.38
CA GLU A 113 8.01 -12.09 1.12
C GLU A 113 8.22 -10.59 1.23
N GLY A 114 9.41 -10.15 1.67
CA GLY A 114 9.77 -8.74 1.76
C GLY A 114 9.73 -8.05 0.39
N PHE A 115 10.19 -8.71 -0.67
CA PHE A 115 10.11 -8.17 -2.04
C PHE A 115 8.67 -7.94 -2.48
N PHE A 116 7.79 -8.95 -2.38
CA PHE A 116 6.40 -8.82 -2.83
C PHE A 116 5.60 -7.84 -1.96
N ALA A 117 5.83 -7.83 -0.65
CA ALA A 117 5.22 -6.88 0.26
C ALA A 117 5.64 -5.44 -0.06
N THR A 118 6.95 -5.21 -0.26
CA THR A 118 7.48 -3.88 -0.63
C THR A 118 7.00 -3.46 -2.01
N LEU A 119 7.09 -4.34 -3.01
CA LEU A 119 6.65 -4.05 -4.38
C LEU A 119 5.16 -3.68 -4.43
N GLY A 120 4.33 -4.47 -3.74
CA GLY A 120 2.89 -4.23 -3.67
C GLY A 120 2.54 -2.94 -2.93
N GLY A 121 3.17 -2.66 -1.79
CA GLY A 121 2.94 -1.41 -1.05
C GLY A 121 3.40 -0.17 -1.85
N GLU A 122 4.59 -0.23 -2.43
CA GLU A 122 5.15 0.89 -3.19
C GLU A 122 4.40 1.15 -4.51
N MET A 123 4.04 0.10 -5.24
CA MET A 123 3.24 0.26 -6.45
C MET A 123 1.85 0.82 -6.12
N GLY A 124 1.30 0.49 -4.94
CA GLY A 124 0.06 1.05 -4.44
C GLY A 124 0.18 2.54 -4.12
N LEU A 125 1.22 2.89 -3.36
CA LEU A 125 1.58 4.26 -3.03
C LEU A 125 1.73 5.14 -4.28
N TRP A 126 2.58 4.74 -5.23
CA TRP A 126 2.82 5.53 -6.44
C TRP A 126 1.59 5.62 -7.34
N SER A 127 0.70 4.63 -7.30
CA SER A 127 -0.59 4.71 -7.98
C SER A 127 -1.50 5.78 -7.36
N LEU A 128 -1.49 5.96 -6.03
CA LEU A 128 -2.20 7.07 -5.37
C LEU A 128 -1.62 8.43 -5.77
N VAL A 129 -0.29 8.53 -5.90
CA VAL A 129 0.39 9.77 -6.37
C VAL A 129 -0.03 10.10 -7.80
N VAL A 130 0.03 9.13 -8.71
CA VAL A 130 -0.39 9.32 -10.12
C VAL A 130 -1.86 9.71 -10.19
N LEU A 131 -2.73 9.07 -9.40
CA LEU A 131 -4.15 9.40 -9.35
C LEU A 131 -4.39 10.83 -8.83
N ALA A 132 -3.66 11.27 -7.80
CA ALA A 132 -3.76 12.64 -7.29
C ALA A 132 -3.34 13.66 -8.36
N PHE A 133 -2.22 13.40 -9.05
CA PHE A 133 -1.72 14.24 -10.13
C PHE A 133 -2.67 14.31 -11.33
N GLU A 134 -3.19 13.17 -11.76
CA GLU A 134 -4.17 13.08 -12.85
C GLU A 134 -5.41 13.91 -12.54
N ARG A 135 -5.99 13.75 -11.33
CA ARG A 135 -7.18 14.49 -10.90
C ARG A 135 -6.92 15.99 -10.86
N TRP A 136 -5.76 16.40 -10.35
CA TRP A 136 -5.36 17.79 -10.34
C TRP A 136 -5.23 18.36 -11.75
N MET A 137 -4.54 17.67 -12.66
CA MET A 137 -4.38 18.09 -14.06
C MET A 137 -5.73 18.22 -14.78
N VAL A 138 -6.56 17.19 -14.74
CA VAL A 138 -7.83 17.15 -15.48
C VAL A 138 -8.83 18.20 -14.98
N VAL A 139 -8.88 18.46 -13.67
CA VAL A 139 -9.86 19.38 -13.08
C VAL A 139 -9.35 20.81 -12.98
N CYS A 140 -8.11 21.00 -12.52
CA CYS A 140 -7.58 22.35 -12.23
C CYS A 140 -6.93 23.02 -13.45
N LYS A 141 -6.58 22.24 -14.48
CA LYS A 141 -5.93 22.73 -15.70
C LYS A 141 -6.69 22.24 -16.93
N PRO A 142 -7.85 22.83 -17.24
CA PRO A 142 -8.51 22.60 -18.52
C PRO A 142 -7.70 23.27 -19.64
N VAL A 143 -6.58 22.64 -20.04
CA VAL A 143 -5.77 23.13 -21.17
C VAL A 143 -6.55 22.82 -22.44
N SER A 144 -6.86 23.85 -23.23
CA SER A 144 -7.77 23.77 -24.39
C SER A 144 -7.43 22.69 -25.42
N ASN A 145 -6.18 22.24 -25.49
CA ASN A 145 -5.69 21.23 -26.44
C ASN A 145 -5.13 19.95 -25.79
N PHE A 146 -5.14 19.82 -24.46
CA PHE A 146 -4.62 18.63 -23.79
C PHE A 146 -5.76 17.72 -23.34
N ARG A 147 -5.77 16.48 -23.84
CA ARG A 147 -6.68 15.45 -23.36
C ARG A 147 -5.87 14.30 -22.78
N PHE A 148 -6.16 13.94 -21.54
CA PHE A 148 -5.57 12.77 -20.90
C PHE A 148 -6.03 11.51 -21.66
N GLY A 149 -5.08 10.90 -22.37
CA GLY A 149 -5.30 9.74 -23.23
C GLY A 149 -4.57 8.50 -22.73
N GLU A 150 -4.67 7.41 -23.48
CA GLU A 150 -4.09 6.10 -23.10
C GLU A 150 -2.58 6.15 -22.88
N ASN A 151 -1.83 6.86 -23.73
CA ASN A 151 -0.37 6.99 -23.58
C ASN A 151 0.02 7.59 -22.22
N HIS A 152 -0.73 8.58 -21.73
CA HIS A 152 -0.46 9.20 -20.43
C HIS A 152 -0.77 8.24 -19.29
N ALA A 153 -1.86 7.47 -19.40
CA ALA A 153 -2.21 6.46 -18.41
C ALA A 153 -1.17 5.33 -18.36
N ILE A 154 -0.72 4.82 -19.51
CA ILE A 154 0.33 3.79 -19.60
C ILE A 154 1.65 4.32 -19.03
N MET A 155 2.02 5.56 -19.34
CA MET A 155 3.20 6.19 -18.78
C MET A 155 3.10 6.34 -17.25
N GLY A 156 1.92 6.67 -16.73
CA GLY A 156 1.65 6.70 -15.29
C GLY A 156 1.82 5.31 -14.65
N VAL A 157 1.24 4.27 -15.24
CA VAL A 157 1.42 2.88 -14.76
C VAL A 157 2.89 2.47 -14.82
N ALA A 158 3.58 2.69 -15.93
CA ALA A 158 5.01 2.36 -16.06
C ALA A 158 5.85 3.10 -15.01
N PHE A 159 5.55 4.37 -14.73
CA PHE A 159 6.21 5.13 -13.68
C PHE A 159 6.01 4.48 -12.30
N THR A 160 4.80 4.04 -11.94
CA THR A 160 4.58 3.35 -10.66
C THR A 160 5.42 2.09 -10.52
N TRP A 161 5.57 1.30 -11.58
CA TRP A 161 6.40 0.09 -11.58
C TRP A 161 7.88 0.41 -11.42
N VAL A 162 8.38 1.43 -12.11
CA VAL A 162 9.78 1.86 -12.00
C VAL A 162 10.08 2.31 -10.58
N MET A 163 9.22 3.13 -9.98
CA MET A 163 9.40 3.59 -8.60
C MET A 163 9.25 2.44 -7.60
N ALA A 164 8.29 1.54 -7.78
CA ALA A 164 8.15 0.40 -6.89
C ALA A 164 9.37 -0.53 -6.95
N CYS A 165 9.89 -0.81 -8.15
CA CYS A 165 11.11 -1.58 -8.33
C CYS A 165 12.35 -0.86 -7.79
N SER A 166 12.43 0.47 -7.88
CA SER A 166 13.57 1.23 -7.32
C SER A 166 13.64 1.16 -5.79
N CYS A 167 12.57 0.72 -5.14
CA CYS A 167 12.53 0.44 -3.70
C CYS A 167 12.65 -1.06 -3.38
N ALA A 168 11.94 -1.93 -4.11
CA ALA A 168 11.87 -3.35 -3.80
C ALA A 168 13.09 -4.18 -4.27
N VAL A 169 13.72 -3.79 -5.38
CA VAL A 169 14.85 -4.54 -5.95
C VAL A 169 16.17 -4.31 -5.22
N PRO A 170 16.56 -3.09 -4.80
CA PRO A 170 17.87 -2.86 -4.20
C PRO A 170 18.23 -3.76 -3.00
N PRO A 171 17.31 -4.06 -2.06
CA PRO A 171 17.59 -4.97 -0.95
C PRO A 171 17.93 -6.42 -1.39
N LEU A 172 17.53 -6.82 -2.60
CA LEU A 172 17.89 -8.12 -3.18
C LEU A 172 19.28 -8.13 -3.82
N VAL A 173 19.79 -6.97 -4.22
CA VAL A 173 21.07 -6.81 -4.94
C VAL A 173 22.16 -6.14 -4.11
N GLY A 174 21.95 -6.01 -2.80
CA GLY A 174 22.97 -5.63 -1.82
C GLY A 174 22.94 -4.17 -1.37
N TRP A 175 21.93 -3.37 -1.76
CA TRP A 175 21.69 -2.06 -1.16
C TRP A 175 20.52 -2.16 -0.18
N SER A 176 20.83 -2.20 1.12
CA SER A 176 20.00 -2.75 2.19
C SER A 176 19.80 -4.26 2.07
N ARG A 177 18.90 -4.82 2.88
CA ARG A 177 18.53 -6.24 2.90
C ARG A 177 17.13 -6.44 3.49
N TYR A 178 16.49 -7.55 3.14
CA TYR A 178 15.27 -8.02 3.78
C TYR A 178 15.59 -8.88 5.00
N ILE A 179 15.03 -8.53 6.16
CA ILE A 179 15.19 -9.27 7.41
C ILE A 179 13.85 -9.41 8.13
N PRO A 180 13.68 -10.42 9.02
CA PRO A 180 12.46 -10.57 9.79
C PRO A 180 12.29 -9.38 10.75
N GLU A 181 11.08 -8.83 10.81
CA GLU A 181 10.74 -7.65 11.60
C GLU A 181 9.67 -7.92 12.67
N GLY A 182 9.65 -7.08 13.71
CA GLY A 182 8.69 -7.20 14.82
C GLY A 182 8.77 -8.56 15.52
N MET A 183 7.69 -9.34 15.44
CA MET A 183 7.63 -10.73 15.94
C MET A 183 8.43 -11.75 15.11
N GLN A 184 9.15 -11.30 14.09
CA GLN A 184 9.98 -12.14 13.22
C GLN A 184 9.18 -13.14 12.37
N CYS A 185 7.90 -12.84 12.11
CA CYS A 185 7.04 -13.63 11.22
C CYS A 185 6.82 -12.97 9.84
N SER A 186 7.13 -11.69 9.69
CA SER A 186 7.13 -10.97 8.41
C SER A 186 8.52 -10.40 8.16
N CYS A 187 8.86 -10.15 6.90
CA CYS A 187 10.13 -9.60 6.49
C CYS A 187 9.96 -8.21 5.86
N GLY A 188 10.86 -7.31 6.26
CA GLY A 188 10.88 -5.93 5.81
C GLY A 188 12.29 -5.46 5.54
N VAL A 189 12.40 -4.24 5.04
CA VAL A 189 13.69 -3.56 4.84
C VAL A 189 14.39 -3.39 6.18
N ASP A 190 15.70 -3.57 6.22
CA ASP A 190 16.51 -3.39 7.42
C ASP A 190 16.71 -1.90 7.79
N TYR A 191 15.83 -1.38 8.63
CA TYR A 191 15.99 -0.09 9.31
C TYR A 191 16.56 -0.21 10.73
N TYR A 192 16.93 -1.42 11.17
CA TYR A 192 17.40 -1.70 12.53
C TYR A 192 18.92 -1.57 12.65
N THR A 193 19.67 -2.14 11.70
CA THR A 193 21.11 -2.33 11.82
C THR A 193 21.92 -1.46 10.86
N ARG A 194 23.21 -1.27 11.16
CA ARG A 194 24.18 -0.60 10.28
C ARG A 194 25.31 -1.57 9.92
N VAL A 195 24.96 -2.64 9.20
CA VAL A 195 25.94 -3.62 8.76
C VAL A 195 26.86 -2.99 7.70
N PRO A 196 28.20 -3.04 7.89
CA PRO A 196 29.15 -2.61 6.88
C PRO A 196 28.96 -3.39 5.57
N GLY A 197 28.92 -2.69 4.44
CA GLY A 197 28.85 -3.29 3.10
C GLY A 197 27.46 -3.33 2.45
N VAL A 198 26.36 -3.21 3.21
CA VAL A 198 24.99 -3.13 2.65
C VAL A 198 24.41 -1.71 2.64
N ASN A 199 25.04 -0.77 3.35
CA ASN A 199 24.70 0.66 3.34
C ASN A 199 23.23 0.98 3.72
N ASN A 200 22.67 0.27 4.71
CA ASN A 200 21.30 0.46 5.21
C ASN A 200 20.94 1.93 5.49
N GLU A 201 21.88 2.70 6.05
CA GLU A 201 21.69 4.12 6.37
C GLU A 201 21.31 4.96 5.14
N SER A 202 22.05 4.81 4.04
CA SER A 202 21.73 5.50 2.80
C SER A 202 20.39 5.07 2.20
N PHE A 203 20.03 3.79 2.35
CA PHE A 203 18.77 3.25 1.84
C PHE A 203 17.57 3.77 2.64
N VAL A 204 17.65 3.81 3.97
CA VAL A 204 16.58 4.34 4.83
C VAL A 204 16.34 5.83 4.55
N ILE A 205 17.41 6.62 4.37
CA ILE A 205 17.30 8.03 3.99
C ILE A 205 16.64 8.18 2.60
N TYR A 206 17.04 7.35 1.64
CA TYR A 206 16.43 7.29 0.31
C TYR A 206 14.93 6.97 0.39
N MET A 207 14.54 5.92 1.13
CA MET A 207 13.14 5.54 1.34
C MET A 207 12.33 6.69 1.96
N PHE A 208 12.86 7.32 3.02
CA PHE A 208 12.16 8.41 3.69
C PHE A 208 11.94 9.63 2.79
N ILE A 209 12.95 10.03 2.01
CA ILE A 209 12.85 11.21 1.15
C ILE A 209 12.01 10.90 -0.10
N VAL A 210 12.38 9.85 -0.83
CA VAL A 210 11.82 9.55 -2.15
C VAL A 210 10.48 8.83 -2.06
N HIS A 211 10.33 7.89 -1.13
CA HIS A 211 9.15 7.03 -1.02
C HIS A 211 8.19 7.46 0.10
N PHE A 212 8.49 8.52 0.86
CA PHE A 212 7.55 9.05 1.84
C PHE A 212 7.33 10.57 1.68
N MET A 213 8.37 11.39 1.79
CA MET A 213 8.23 12.85 1.75
C MET A 213 7.75 13.37 0.38
N ILE A 214 8.31 12.86 -0.73
CA ILE A 214 7.87 13.27 -2.08
C ILE A 214 6.40 12.90 -2.34
N PRO A 215 5.96 11.63 -2.18
CA PRO A 215 4.55 11.25 -2.30
C PRO A 215 3.62 12.09 -1.44
N MET A 216 4.01 12.33 -0.18
CA MET A 216 3.26 13.16 0.75
C MET A 216 3.06 14.57 0.18
N VAL A 217 4.15 15.27 -0.18
CA VAL A 217 4.08 16.64 -0.72
C VAL A 217 3.22 16.71 -1.99
N VAL A 218 3.40 15.75 -2.92
CA VAL A 218 2.63 15.73 -4.17
C VAL A 218 1.13 15.52 -3.91
N ILE A 219 0.77 14.54 -3.08
CA ILE A 219 -0.63 14.25 -2.74
C ILE A 219 -1.29 15.46 -2.08
N PHE A 220 -0.65 16.07 -1.07
CA PHE A 220 -1.17 17.25 -0.39
C PHE A 220 -1.32 18.44 -1.33
N PHE A 221 -0.33 18.70 -2.18
CA PHE A 221 -0.39 19.78 -3.16
C PHE A 221 -1.52 19.57 -4.16
N CYS A 222 -1.57 18.42 -4.82
CA CYS A 222 -2.54 18.12 -5.86
C CYS A 222 -3.97 18.18 -5.32
N TYR A 223 -4.24 17.52 -4.20
CA TYR A 223 -5.58 17.52 -3.62
C TYR A 223 -5.96 18.82 -2.93
N GLY A 224 -5.00 19.55 -2.33
CA GLY A 224 -5.25 20.89 -1.81
C GLY A 224 -5.72 21.84 -2.91
N ARG A 225 -5.01 21.85 -4.06
CA ARG A 225 -5.40 22.64 -5.23
C ARG A 225 -6.72 22.17 -5.85
N LEU A 226 -6.99 20.86 -5.86
CA LEU A 226 -8.26 20.30 -6.32
C LEU A 226 -9.43 20.85 -5.49
N VAL A 227 -9.34 20.78 -4.16
CA VAL A 227 -10.40 21.27 -3.28
C VAL A 227 -10.60 22.79 -3.43
N CYS A 228 -9.52 23.58 -3.51
CA CYS A 228 -9.64 25.02 -3.76
C CYS A 228 -10.40 25.30 -5.05
N THR A 229 -10.03 24.65 -6.16
CA THR A 229 -10.64 24.89 -7.47
C THR A 229 -12.10 24.49 -7.49
N VAL A 230 -12.46 23.34 -6.91
CA VAL A 230 -13.84 22.86 -6.89
C VAL A 230 -14.71 23.73 -5.98
N LYS A 231 -14.18 24.24 -4.86
CA LYS A 231 -14.87 25.20 -4.01
C LYS A 231 -15.11 26.54 -4.70
N GLU A 232 -14.14 27.06 -5.44
CA GLU A 232 -14.30 28.28 -6.24
C GLU A 232 -15.38 28.09 -7.32
N ALA A 233 -15.39 26.97 -8.03
CA ALA A 233 -16.42 26.66 -9.02
C ALA A 233 -17.81 26.52 -8.39
N ALA A 234 -17.92 25.86 -7.23
CA ALA A 234 -19.17 25.75 -6.49
C ALA A 234 -19.67 27.11 -5.98
N ALA A 235 -18.76 28.01 -5.58
CA ALA A 235 -19.11 29.37 -5.17
C ALA A 235 -19.62 30.24 -6.34
N GLN A 236 -19.15 29.99 -7.56
CA GLN A 236 -19.65 30.67 -8.77
C GLN A 236 -21.00 30.11 -9.23
N GLN A 237 -21.29 28.83 -8.97
CA GLN A 237 -22.51 28.14 -9.37
C GLN A 237 -23.33 27.68 -8.15
N GLN A 238 -23.73 28.63 -7.30
CA GLN A 238 -24.48 28.31 -6.08
C GLN A 238 -25.84 27.66 -6.34
N GLU A 239 -26.48 27.97 -7.47
CA GLU A 239 -27.80 27.42 -7.81
C GLU A 239 -27.74 25.98 -8.36
N SER A 240 -26.56 25.48 -8.72
CA SER A 240 -26.41 24.13 -9.28
C SER A 240 -26.22 23.10 -8.17
N GLU A 241 -27.30 22.38 -7.83
CA GLU A 241 -27.23 21.26 -6.87
C GLU A 241 -26.24 20.17 -7.31
N THR A 242 -26.08 19.96 -8.61
CA THR A 242 -25.14 18.97 -9.16
C THR A 242 -23.69 19.38 -8.91
N THR A 243 -23.36 20.67 -9.06
CA THR A 243 -22.03 21.22 -8.79
C THR A 243 -21.70 21.16 -7.30
N GLN A 244 -22.66 21.51 -6.43
CA GLN A 244 -22.51 21.41 -4.97
C GLN A 244 -22.33 19.96 -4.50
N ARG A 245 -23.09 19.02 -5.07
CA ARG A 245 -22.94 17.59 -4.75
C ARG A 245 -21.58 17.06 -5.20
N ALA A 246 -21.12 17.44 -6.39
CA ALA A 246 -19.81 17.06 -6.88
C ALA A 246 -18.68 17.59 -5.98
N GLU A 247 -18.77 18.84 -5.51
CA GLU A 247 -17.83 19.40 -4.52
C GLU A 247 -17.78 18.54 -3.26
N ARG A 248 -18.94 18.23 -2.68
CA ARG A 248 -19.00 17.45 -1.45
C ARG A 248 -18.44 16.05 -1.60
N GLU A 249 -18.74 15.39 -2.73
CA GLU A 249 -18.24 14.05 -3.03
C GLU A 249 -16.72 14.05 -3.25
N VAL A 250 -16.18 15.03 -3.98
CA VAL A 250 -14.73 15.18 -4.21
C VAL A 250 -14.00 15.50 -2.91
N THR A 251 -14.46 16.49 -2.14
CA THR A 251 -13.87 16.87 -0.86
C THR A 251 -13.88 15.69 0.13
N ARG A 252 -14.99 14.94 0.21
CA ARG A 252 -15.07 13.73 1.04
C ARG A 252 -14.07 12.67 0.60
N MET A 253 -13.97 12.38 -0.70
CA MET A 253 -13.04 11.40 -1.25
C MET A 253 -11.59 11.77 -0.92
N VAL A 254 -11.21 13.05 -1.14
CA VAL A 254 -9.88 13.58 -0.83
C VAL A 254 -9.54 13.41 0.65
N ILE A 255 -10.44 13.79 1.55
CA ILE A 255 -10.22 13.68 3.00
C ILE A 255 -9.97 12.23 3.39
N ILE A 256 -10.78 11.29 2.89
CA ILE A 256 -10.61 9.86 3.20
C ILE A 256 -9.27 9.35 2.66
N MET A 257 -8.87 9.76 1.46
CA MET A 257 -7.59 9.35 0.87
C MET A 257 -6.37 9.89 1.64
N VAL A 258 -6.38 11.16 2.05
CA VAL A 258 -5.30 11.78 2.83
C VAL A 258 -5.21 11.16 4.22
N ILE A 259 -6.34 11.01 4.92
CA ILE A 259 -6.37 10.35 6.23
C ILE A 259 -5.89 8.91 6.08
N GLY A 260 -6.33 8.22 5.04
CA GLY A 260 -5.86 6.87 4.69
C GLY A 260 -4.35 6.79 4.57
N PHE A 261 -3.76 7.63 3.72
CA PHE A 261 -2.31 7.70 3.53
C PHE A 261 -1.58 7.95 4.85
N LEU A 262 -2.03 8.93 5.65
CA LEU A 262 -1.40 9.26 6.93
C LEU A 262 -1.45 8.08 7.89
N ILE A 263 -2.60 7.42 8.01
CA ILE A 263 -2.75 6.30 8.94
C ILE A 263 -1.95 5.06 8.47
N CYS A 264 -1.86 4.80 7.17
CA CYS A 264 -1.07 3.68 6.64
C CYS A 264 0.43 3.92 6.82
N TRP A 265 0.93 5.07 6.36
CA TRP A 265 2.36 5.26 6.13
C TRP A 265 3.09 5.99 7.25
N VAL A 266 2.43 6.91 7.97
CA VAL A 266 3.10 7.68 9.03
C VAL A 266 3.54 6.81 10.19
N PRO A 267 2.78 5.81 10.70
CA PRO A 267 3.25 4.95 11.77
C PRO A 267 4.54 4.22 11.40
N TYR A 268 4.60 3.63 10.21
CA TYR A 268 5.77 2.92 9.71
C TYR A 268 6.96 3.86 9.53
N ALA A 269 6.78 4.97 8.83
CA ALA A 269 7.85 5.95 8.60
C ALA A 269 8.36 6.54 9.92
N SER A 270 7.48 6.81 10.88
CA SER A 270 7.85 7.36 12.19
C SER A 270 8.67 6.35 13.01
N VAL A 271 8.24 5.09 13.04
CA VAL A 271 8.97 4.04 13.78
C VAL A 271 10.31 3.74 13.12
N ALA A 272 10.36 3.58 11.80
CA ALA A 272 11.59 3.35 11.07
C ALA A 272 12.59 4.51 11.26
N TRP A 273 12.12 5.77 11.15
CA TRP A 273 12.95 6.95 11.36
C TRP A 273 13.42 7.10 12.81
N TYR A 274 12.55 6.79 13.77
CA TYR A 274 12.90 6.81 15.20
C TYR A 274 13.99 5.79 15.52
N ILE A 275 13.83 4.54 15.07
CA ILE A 275 14.83 3.47 15.25
C ILE A 275 16.15 3.86 14.59
N PHE A 276 16.08 4.43 13.38
CA PHE A 276 17.25 4.88 12.64
C PHE A 276 18.04 5.99 13.37
N THR A 277 17.35 6.94 14.00
CA THR A 277 17.95 8.09 14.71
C THR A 277 18.37 7.77 16.15
N HIS A 278 17.72 6.82 16.81
CA HIS A 278 17.95 6.46 18.22
C HIS A 278 18.50 5.04 18.36
N GLN A 279 19.58 4.73 17.62
CA GLN A 279 20.21 3.41 17.67
C GLN A 279 20.73 3.09 19.07
N GLY A 280 20.46 1.87 19.53
CA GLY A 280 20.85 1.44 20.87
C GLY A 280 19.92 1.92 22.00
N SER A 281 18.74 2.45 21.68
CA SER A 281 17.64 2.58 22.65
C SER A 281 16.90 1.24 22.82
N GLU A 282 16.25 1.02 23.96
CA GLU A 282 15.40 -0.15 24.16
C GLU A 282 14.05 0.08 23.48
N PHE A 283 13.70 -0.78 22.53
CA PHE A 283 12.42 -0.72 21.84
C PHE A 283 11.49 -1.79 22.41
N GLY A 284 10.37 -1.38 22.98
CA GLY A 284 9.33 -2.32 23.39
C GLY A 284 8.70 -2.97 22.16
N LEU A 285 8.53 -4.29 22.17
CA LEU A 285 7.94 -5.04 21.05
C LEU A 285 6.53 -4.54 20.65
N MET A 286 5.80 -3.94 21.59
CA MET A 286 4.50 -3.29 21.38
C MET A 286 4.57 -2.03 20.50
N ALA A 287 5.71 -1.35 20.39
CA ALA A 287 5.89 -0.21 19.50
C ALA A 287 6.13 -0.63 18.04
N LEU A 288 6.59 -1.88 17.84
CA LEU A 288 6.89 -2.48 16.53
C LEU A 288 5.68 -3.21 15.91
N TRP A 289 4.64 -3.47 16.71
CA TRP A 289 3.46 -4.27 16.36
C TRP A 289 2.41 -3.49 15.51
N PRO A 290 2.01 -2.25 15.84
CA PRO A 290 1.00 -1.51 15.05
C PRO A 290 1.42 -1.17 13.60
N PRO A 291 2.67 -0.77 13.30
CA PRO A 291 3.04 -0.30 11.96
C PRO A 291 3.00 -1.37 10.85
N SER A 292 3.35 -2.62 11.16
CA SER A 292 3.38 -3.72 10.17
C SER A 292 1.98 -4.30 9.89
N LEU A 293 1.06 -4.20 10.85
CA LEU A 293 -0.35 -4.57 10.68
C LEU A 293 -1.16 -3.52 9.89
N ASP A 294 -0.81 -2.23 10.03
CA ASP A 294 -1.67 -1.14 9.59
C ASP A 294 -1.61 -0.81 8.09
N VAL A 295 -0.49 -1.06 7.41
CA VAL A 295 -0.32 -0.74 5.97
C VAL A 295 -1.29 -1.56 5.12
N ALA A 296 -1.38 -2.87 5.38
CA ALA A 296 -2.14 -3.84 4.60
C ALA A 296 -3.68 -3.73 4.72
N ALA A 297 -4.21 -3.53 5.93
CA ALA A 297 -5.66 -3.44 6.15
C ALA A 297 -6.29 -2.15 5.61
N ARG A 298 -5.53 -1.06 5.61
CA ARG A 298 -6.11 0.28 5.47
C ARG A 298 -6.05 0.81 4.04
N GLU A 299 -5.08 0.38 3.23
CA GLU A 299 -5.09 0.62 1.78
C GLU A 299 -6.36 0.04 1.13
N ASN A 300 -6.70 -1.20 1.48
CA ASN A 300 -7.96 -1.84 1.05
C ASN A 300 -9.21 -1.05 1.48
N LEU A 301 -9.27 -0.53 2.72
CA LEU A 301 -10.46 0.19 3.22
C LEU A 301 -10.66 1.57 2.57
N VAL A 302 -9.59 2.36 2.44
CA VAL A 302 -9.62 3.72 1.89
C VAL A 302 -9.98 3.69 0.42
N GLU A 303 -9.47 2.69 -0.31
CA GLU A 303 -9.63 2.59 -1.75
C GLU A 303 -10.94 1.93 -2.17
N VAL A 304 -11.38 0.89 -1.44
CA VAL A 304 -12.72 0.30 -1.59
C VAL A 304 -13.81 1.33 -1.31
N CYS A 305 -13.62 2.16 -0.28
CA CYS A 305 -14.62 3.17 0.11
C CYS A 305 -14.59 4.46 -0.71
N SER A 306 -13.46 4.85 -1.32
CA SER A 306 -13.32 6.16 -1.99
C SER A 306 -13.26 6.08 -3.52
N ASN A 307 -12.51 5.13 -4.09
CA ASN A 307 -12.23 5.11 -5.54
C ASN A 307 -12.90 3.94 -6.27
N LYS A 308 -12.98 2.77 -5.63
CA LYS A 308 -13.68 1.62 -6.21
C LYS A 308 -15.20 1.74 -6.04
N LYS A 309 -15.76 2.57 -5.14
CA LYS A 309 -17.23 2.76 -5.03
C LYS A 309 -17.90 3.17 -6.33
N GLY A 310 -17.34 4.13 -7.10
CA GLY A 310 -17.93 4.55 -8.37
C GLY A 310 -17.80 3.51 -9.48
N LEU A 311 -16.76 2.68 -9.45
CA LEU A 311 -16.60 1.53 -10.34
C LEU A 311 -17.53 0.39 -9.92
N PHE A 312 -17.56 0.06 -8.64
CA PHE A 312 -18.37 -0.98 -8.01
C PHE A 312 -19.86 -0.66 -8.08
N GLU A 313 -20.30 0.59 -7.96
CA GLU A 313 -21.69 0.97 -8.22
C GLU A 313 -22.03 0.90 -9.71
N ARG A 314 -21.13 1.28 -10.62
CA ARG A 314 -21.31 1.06 -12.07
C ARG A 314 -21.36 -0.44 -12.42
N CYS A 315 -20.55 -1.26 -11.76
CA CYS A 315 -20.52 -2.71 -11.90
C CYS A 315 -21.76 -3.36 -11.28
N LYS A 316 -22.18 -2.94 -10.08
CA LYS A 316 -23.40 -3.38 -9.40
C LYS A 316 -24.66 -3.01 -10.19
N LYS A 317 -24.67 -1.87 -10.87
CA LYS A 317 -25.73 -1.47 -11.81
C LYS A 317 -25.79 -2.39 -13.05
N HIS A 318 -24.66 -2.96 -13.46
CA HIS A 318 -24.58 -3.96 -14.54
C HIS A 318 -24.91 -5.40 -14.08
N PHE A 319 -24.50 -5.80 -12.87
CA PHE A 319 -24.80 -7.11 -12.29
C PHE A 319 -26.24 -7.23 -11.72
N GLY A 320 -26.85 -6.10 -11.31
CA GLY A 320 -28.22 -6.04 -10.80
C GLY A 320 -29.30 -5.89 -11.87
N GLN A 321 -28.94 -5.81 -13.16
CA GLN A 321 -29.91 -5.82 -14.25
C GLN A 321 -30.04 -7.24 -14.84
N PRO A 322 -31.23 -7.87 -14.81
CA PRO A 322 -31.43 -9.13 -15.51
C PRO A 322 -31.10 -8.95 -17.01
N GLN A 323 -30.29 -9.86 -17.56
CA GLN A 323 -29.69 -9.82 -18.90
C GLN A 323 -30.68 -9.45 -20.04
N HIS A 324 -31.98 -9.65 -19.84
CA HIS A 324 -33.03 -9.36 -20.81
C HIS A 324 -33.32 -7.86 -21.02
N ARG A 325 -32.96 -6.95 -20.09
CA ARG A 325 -33.13 -5.49 -20.30
C ARG A 325 -31.95 -4.82 -21.01
N LEU A 326 -30.80 -5.48 -21.10
CA LEU A 326 -29.60 -4.89 -21.70
C LEU A 326 -29.76 -4.58 -23.20
N LYS A 327 -30.71 -5.23 -23.91
CA LYS A 327 -30.99 -4.93 -25.33
C LYS A 327 -31.93 -3.75 -25.54
N LEU A 328 -32.70 -3.33 -24.53
CA LEU A 328 -33.75 -2.31 -24.68
C LEU A 328 -33.25 -0.88 -24.39
N THR A 329 -32.19 -0.71 -23.60
CA THR A 329 -31.67 0.62 -23.25
C THR A 329 -30.67 1.17 -24.29
N PHE A 330 -30.22 0.36 -25.26
CA PHE A 330 -29.22 0.77 -26.27
C PHE A 330 -29.79 1.22 -27.61
N ARG A 331 -31.10 1.52 -27.71
CA ARG A 331 -31.74 1.97 -28.97
C ARG A 331 -32.07 3.46 -29.04
N HIS A 332 -31.74 4.25 -28.02
CA HIS A 332 -32.17 5.66 -27.95
C HIS A 332 -31.07 6.72 -27.80
N GLU A 333 -29.79 6.36 -27.95
CA GLU A 333 -28.71 7.35 -28.08
C GLU A 333 -27.84 6.99 -29.28
N VAL A 334 -28.34 7.34 -30.47
CA VAL A 334 -27.56 7.54 -31.71
C VAL A 334 -27.68 9.01 -32.07
#